data_AF-A0AAP9WGQ9-F1
#
_entry.id   AF-A0AAP9WGQ9-F1
#
_cell.length_a   1.000
_cell.length_b   1.000
_cell.length_c   1.000
_cell.angle_alpha   90.00
_cell.angle_beta   90.00
_cell.angle_gamma   90.00
#
_symmetry.space_group_name_H-M   'P 1'
#
loop_
_entity.id
_entity.type
_entity.pdbx_description
1 polymer ?
#
loop_
_entity_poly.entity_id
_entity_poly.type
_entity_poly.pdbx_seq_one_letter_code
_entity_poly.pdbx_strand_id
1 'polypeptide(L)'
;MNFEVGKFYKIPCAELIGPKGKRVLVPVNGPEHSDPQFGAKEDHYHIDARFISENSNEQFSIQSGFTNKPIWTGQKNIISGERFSFQGIIFKRKLCRSNVTGLLGPNPSDRAPELEKYKSWAKGFFGKKCHGKRCPHLGTELIEANGVKFCPLHGLKSDKAGSKIVGYFLPEQGVGKI
;
A
#
# COMPACT_ATOMS: atom_id res chain seq x y z
N MET A 1 -8.42 0.18 11.36
CA MET A 1 -9.70 -0.52 11.19
C MET A 1 -9.35 -1.99 11.16
N ASN A 2 -9.91 -2.78 12.06
CA ASN A 2 -9.67 -4.21 12.09
C ASN A 2 -10.61 -4.88 11.10
N PHE A 3 -10.13 -5.19 9.90
CA PHE A 3 -10.90 -5.98 8.93
C PHE A 3 -10.73 -7.47 9.22
N GLU A 4 -11.85 -8.16 9.35
CA GLU A 4 -11.88 -9.63 9.45
C GLU A 4 -12.00 -10.26 8.07
N VAL A 5 -11.17 -11.27 7.80
CA VAL A 5 -11.21 -12.07 6.56
C VAL A 5 -12.56 -12.80 6.47
N GLY A 6 -13.14 -12.86 5.27
CA GLY A 6 -14.44 -13.46 5.02
C GLY A 6 -15.63 -12.50 5.20
N LYS A 7 -15.41 -11.29 5.75
CA LYS A 7 -16.46 -10.28 5.90
C LYS A 7 -16.42 -9.21 4.81
N PHE A 8 -17.58 -8.61 4.54
CA PHE A 8 -17.73 -7.53 3.57
C PHE A 8 -17.70 -6.16 4.24
N TYR A 9 -16.98 -5.22 3.64
CA TYR A 9 -16.87 -3.85 4.14
C TYR A 9 -17.12 -2.85 3.02
N LYS A 10 -17.69 -1.69 3.38
CA LYS A 10 -17.76 -0.53 2.49
C LYS A 10 -16.41 0.18 2.54
N ILE A 11 -15.64 0.10 1.46
CA ILE A 11 -14.27 0.63 1.37
C ILE A 11 -14.10 1.58 0.19
N PRO A 12 -13.11 2.48 0.23
CA PRO A 12 -12.75 3.30 -0.93
C PRO A 12 -12.14 2.45 -2.04
N CYS A 13 -12.60 2.69 -3.25
CA CYS A 13 -12.05 2.15 -4.48
C CYS A 13 -11.76 3.29 -5.45
N ALA A 14 -10.59 3.29 -6.06
CA ALA A 14 -10.31 4.09 -7.23
C ALA A 14 -11.15 3.60 -8.41
N GLU A 15 -11.92 4.50 -9.01
CA GLU A 15 -12.62 4.26 -10.25
C GLU A 15 -11.73 4.63 -11.45
N LEU A 16 -11.50 3.65 -12.31
CA LEU A 16 -10.66 3.77 -13.49
C LEU A 16 -11.47 3.47 -14.74
N ILE A 17 -11.35 4.31 -15.77
CA ILE A 17 -12.01 4.13 -17.07
C ILE A 17 -10.97 3.96 -18.16
N GLY A 18 -11.10 2.87 -18.92
CA GLY A 18 -10.22 2.49 -20.01
C GLY A 18 -10.92 2.52 -21.36
N PRO A 19 -10.32 1.88 -22.39
CA PRO A 19 -10.86 1.84 -23.73
C PRO A 19 -12.30 1.30 -23.76
N LYS A 20 -13.11 1.84 -24.67
CA LYS A 20 -14.53 1.45 -24.86
C LYS A 20 -15.38 1.58 -23.59
N GLY A 21 -15.00 2.47 -22.66
CA GLY A 21 -15.73 2.69 -21.40
C GLY A 21 -15.54 1.57 -20.37
N LYS A 22 -14.56 0.68 -20.55
CA LYS A 22 -14.26 -0.40 -19.60
C LYS A 22 -13.96 0.20 -18.23
N ARG A 23 -14.75 -0.18 -17.22
CA ARG A 23 -14.61 0.32 -15.85
C ARG A 23 -13.90 -0.71 -14.97
N VAL A 24 -12.87 -0.28 -14.25
CA VAL A 24 -12.14 -1.07 -13.25
C VAL A 24 -12.22 -0.35 -11.91
N LEU A 25 -12.50 -1.10 -10.85
CA LEU A 25 -12.61 -0.58 -9.48
C LEU A 25 -11.55 -1.21 -8.60
N VAL A 26 -10.56 -0.42 -8.20
CA VAL A 26 -9.40 -0.90 -7.45
C VAL A 26 -9.49 -0.43 -5.99
N PRO A 27 -9.63 -1.34 -5.00
CA PRO A 27 -9.46 -1.03 -3.59
C PRO A 27 -8.19 -0.24 -3.29
N VAL A 28 -8.30 0.84 -2.54
CA VAL A 28 -7.17 1.69 -2.14
C VAL A 28 -7.18 1.98 -0.65
N ASN A 29 -6.03 2.37 -0.08
CA ASN A 29 -5.89 2.79 1.30
C ASN A 29 -5.06 4.07 1.44
N GLY A 30 -5.24 4.75 2.58
CA GLY A 30 -4.58 6.02 2.86
C GLY A 30 -5.15 7.21 2.09
N PRO A 31 -4.61 8.42 2.31
CA PRO A 31 -4.93 9.59 1.51
C PRO A 31 -4.22 9.57 0.16
N GLU A 32 -4.70 10.40 -0.76
CA GLU A 32 -3.93 10.83 -1.93
C GLU A 32 -2.64 11.52 -1.50
N HIS A 33 -1.53 11.18 -2.14
CA HIS A 33 -0.23 11.80 -1.88
C HIS A 33 0.73 11.53 -3.03
N SER A 34 1.88 12.20 -2.99
CA SER A 34 3.05 11.93 -3.82
C SER A 34 4.25 11.57 -2.94
N ASP A 35 5.21 10.84 -3.50
CA ASP A 35 6.46 10.44 -2.85
C ASP A 35 7.67 10.86 -3.71
N PRO A 36 7.92 12.18 -3.87
CA PRO A 36 9.01 12.68 -4.68
C PRO A 36 10.38 12.17 -4.23
N GLN A 37 10.56 11.87 -2.93
CA GLN A 37 11.77 11.27 -2.37
C GLN A 37 12.09 9.88 -2.97
N PHE A 38 11.10 9.20 -3.54
CA PHE A 38 11.23 7.90 -4.21
C PHE A 38 11.03 8.00 -5.74
N GLY A 39 10.95 9.22 -6.28
CA GLY A 39 10.72 9.45 -7.71
C GLY A 39 9.26 9.41 -8.16
N ALA A 40 8.32 9.09 -7.26
CA ALA A 40 6.88 9.12 -7.53
C ALA A 40 6.32 10.54 -7.32
N LYS A 41 6.58 11.42 -8.28
CA LYS A 41 6.26 12.86 -8.17
C LYS A 41 4.78 13.19 -8.35
N GLU A 42 4.02 12.28 -8.95
CA GLU A 42 2.59 12.46 -9.20
C GLU A 42 1.76 11.89 -8.06
N ASP A 43 0.58 12.47 -7.88
CA ASP A 43 -0.35 12.03 -6.86
C ASP A 43 -0.90 10.64 -7.18
N HIS A 44 -1.00 9.83 -6.14
CA HIS A 44 -1.44 8.46 -6.22
C HIS A 44 -2.03 7.95 -4.91
N TYR A 45 -2.65 6.78 -5.01
CA TYR A 45 -3.11 5.97 -3.90
C TYR A 45 -2.35 4.65 -3.85
N HIS A 46 -2.21 4.08 -2.65
CA HIS A 46 -1.74 2.70 -2.48
C HIS A 46 -2.90 1.72 -2.63
N ILE A 47 -2.62 0.54 -3.18
CA ILE A 47 -3.62 -0.52 -3.35
C ILE A 47 -3.86 -1.23 -2.01
N ASP A 48 -5.13 -1.39 -1.64
CA ASP A 48 -5.51 -2.21 -0.49
C ASP A 48 -5.66 -3.68 -0.90
N ALA A 49 -4.55 -4.41 -0.86
CA ALA A 49 -4.46 -5.81 -1.28
C ALA A 49 -5.41 -6.73 -0.49
N ARG A 50 -5.87 -6.34 0.71
CA ARG A 50 -6.83 -7.11 1.49
C ARG A 50 -8.14 -7.36 0.75
N PHE A 51 -8.48 -6.53 -0.23
CA PHE A 51 -9.75 -6.59 -0.96
C PHE A 51 -9.57 -6.97 -2.44
N ILE A 52 -8.38 -7.38 -2.84
CA ILE A 52 -8.06 -7.84 -4.20
C ILE A 52 -8.20 -9.36 -4.27
N SER A 53 -8.81 -9.86 -5.35
CA SER A 53 -8.91 -11.30 -5.61
C SER A 53 -7.56 -11.86 -6.04
N GLU A 54 -7.24 -13.10 -5.66
CA GLU A 54 -5.99 -13.76 -6.06
C GLU A 54 -5.79 -13.81 -7.58
N ASN A 55 -6.88 -14.04 -8.33
CA ASN A 55 -6.89 -13.97 -9.81
C ASN A 55 -6.50 -12.60 -10.39
N SER A 56 -6.43 -11.56 -9.57
CA SER A 56 -5.99 -10.21 -9.98
C SER A 56 -4.60 -9.86 -9.45
N ASN A 57 -3.92 -10.78 -8.75
CA ASN A 57 -2.60 -10.51 -8.17
C ASN A 57 -1.58 -10.14 -9.25
N GLU A 58 -1.52 -10.90 -10.35
CA GLU A 58 -0.61 -10.63 -11.46
C GLU A 58 -0.84 -9.23 -12.06
N GLN A 59 -2.11 -8.88 -12.30
CA GLN A 59 -2.51 -7.57 -12.84
C GLN A 59 -2.04 -6.40 -11.96
N PHE A 60 -1.99 -6.60 -10.65
CA PHE A 60 -1.60 -5.59 -9.66
C PHE A 60 -0.21 -5.80 -9.06
N SER A 61 0.56 -6.75 -9.60
CA SER A 61 1.89 -7.12 -9.11
C SER A 61 1.91 -7.37 -7.59
N ILE A 62 0.87 -8.02 -7.08
CA ILE A 62 0.72 -8.32 -5.65
C ILE A 62 1.47 -9.61 -5.32
N GLN A 63 2.36 -9.53 -4.34
CA GLN A 63 3.13 -10.65 -3.80
C GLN A 63 2.85 -10.75 -2.30
N SER A 64 2.20 -11.83 -1.85
CA SER A 64 1.86 -12.06 -0.44
C SER A 64 1.11 -10.88 0.22
N GLY A 65 0.28 -10.17 -0.56
CA GLY A 65 -0.48 -8.99 -0.13
C GLY A 65 0.31 -7.67 -0.16
N PHE A 66 1.51 -7.64 -0.73
CA PHE A 66 2.30 -6.43 -0.90
C PHE A 66 2.46 -6.07 -2.38
N THR A 67 2.51 -4.78 -2.70
CA THR A 67 2.75 -4.31 -4.07
C THR A 67 3.46 -2.97 -4.07
N ASN A 68 4.27 -2.73 -5.10
CA ASN A 68 4.84 -1.41 -5.40
C ASN A 68 4.03 -0.65 -6.46
N LYS A 69 2.92 -1.23 -6.94
CA LYS A 69 2.10 -0.63 -7.98
C LYS A 69 1.13 0.40 -7.38
N PRO A 70 1.31 1.69 -7.66
CA PRO A 70 0.36 2.71 -7.22
C PRO A 70 -0.84 2.78 -8.16
N ILE A 71 -1.90 3.45 -7.71
CA ILE A 71 -2.97 3.95 -8.57
C ILE A 71 -2.78 5.45 -8.73
N TRP A 72 -2.33 5.88 -9.91
CA TRP A 72 -2.10 7.28 -10.24
C TRP A 72 -3.43 8.02 -10.41
N THR A 73 -3.51 9.27 -9.97
CA THR A 73 -4.71 10.10 -10.18
C THR A 73 -4.80 10.70 -11.58
N GLY A 74 -3.77 10.48 -12.43
CA GLY A 74 -3.76 10.85 -13.84
C GLY A 74 -4.14 9.72 -14.83
N GLN A 75 -3.63 9.84 -16.06
CA GLN A 75 -3.91 8.92 -17.18
C GLN A 75 -2.80 7.87 -17.40
N LYS A 76 -2.06 7.51 -16.35
CA LYS A 76 -0.87 6.65 -16.43
C LYS A 76 -1.08 5.25 -15.88
N ASN A 77 -2.31 4.91 -15.48
CA ASN A 77 -2.61 3.57 -14.99
C ASN A 77 -2.58 2.57 -16.14
N ILE A 78 -1.69 1.58 -16.06
CA ILE A 78 -1.65 0.46 -17.01
C ILE A 78 -2.16 -0.79 -16.32
N ILE A 79 -3.25 -1.34 -16.84
CA ILE A 79 -3.91 -2.53 -16.31
C ILE A 79 -4.08 -3.51 -17.46
N SER A 80 -3.44 -4.68 -17.34
CA SER A 80 -3.45 -5.73 -18.38
C SER A 80 -3.06 -5.19 -19.77
N GLY A 81 -2.05 -4.31 -19.82
CA GLY A 81 -1.56 -3.70 -21.06
C GLY A 81 -2.37 -2.52 -21.59
N GLU A 82 -3.53 -2.22 -21.01
CA GLU A 82 -4.39 -1.12 -21.45
C GLU A 82 -4.24 0.11 -20.53
N ARG A 83 -4.38 1.31 -21.12
CA ARG A 83 -4.32 2.58 -20.39
C ARG A 83 -5.69 2.92 -19.80
N PHE A 84 -5.71 3.24 -18.51
CA PHE A 84 -6.88 3.69 -17.78
C PHE A 84 -6.65 5.08 -17.17
N SER A 85 -7.73 5.86 -17.13
CA SER A 85 -7.78 7.18 -16.50
C SER A 85 -8.53 7.11 -15.19
N PHE A 86 -7.95 7.68 -14.14
CA PHE A 86 -8.63 7.83 -12.86
C PHE A 86 -9.79 8.82 -12.94
N GLN A 87 -10.92 8.48 -12.31
CA GLN A 87 -12.13 9.31 -12.26
C GLN A 87 -12.44 9.82 -10.86
N GLY A 88 -11.97 9.15 -9.82
CA GLY A 88 -12.26 9.50 -8.44
C GLY A 88 -12.31 8.29 -7.51
N ILE A 89 -12.57 8.57 -6.23
CA ILE A 89 -12.80 7.56 -5.22
C ILE A 89 -14.31 7.32 -5.08
N ILE A 90 -14.71 6.06 -5.19
CA ILE A 90 -16.08 5.61 -4.91
C ILE A 90 -16.06 4.56 -3.81
N PHE A 91 -17.12 4.50 -3.01
CA PHE A 91 -17.23 3.48 -1.97
C PHE A 91 -17.99 2.26 -2.49
N LYS A 92 -17.38 1.08 -2.34
CA LYS A 92 -18.00 -0.21 -2.74
C LYS A 92 -17.92 -1.22 -1.62
N ARG A 93 -18.90 -2.12 -1.58
CA ARG A 93 -18.89 -3.28 -0.70
C ARG A 93 -17.94 -4.34 -1.29
N LYS A 94 -16.86 -4.66 -0.60
CA LYS A 94 -15.85 -5.64 -1.03
C LYS A 94 -15.59 -6.65 0.08
N LEU A 95 -15.30 -7.89 -0.31
CA LEU A 95 -14.90 -8.97 0.59
C LEU A 95 -13.46 -8.74 1.06
N CYS A 96 -13.22 -8.74 2.37
CA CYS A 96 -11.88 -8.83 2.93
C CYS A 96 -11.37 -10.26 2.76
N ARG A 97 -10.32 -10.43 1.96
CA ARG A 97 -9.71 -11.69 1.56
C ARG A 97 -8.41 -11.98 2.30
N SER A 98 -7.76 -10.95 2.80
CA SER A 98 -6.50 -11.06 3.53
C SER A 98 -6.45 -10.08 4.70
N ASN A 99 -5.64 -10.37 5.70
CA ASN A 99 -5.33 -9.47 6.81
C ASN A 99 -4.12 -8.57 6.51
N VAL A 100 -3.44 -8.76 5.38
CA VAL A 100 -2.20 -8.03 5.03
C VAL A 100 -2.38 -7.15 3.80
N THR A 101 -1.80 -5.95 3.87
CA THR A 101 -1.61 -5.02 2.75
C THR A 101 -0.36 -4.20 3.02
N GLY A 102 0.42 -3.90 2.00
CA GLY A 102 1.59 -3.04 2.20
C GLY A 102 2.37 -2.76 0.93
N LEU A 103 3.38 -1.90 1.09
CA LEU A 103 4.43 -1.70 0.11
C LEU A 103 5.41 -2.86 0.14
N LEU A 104 5.81 -3.37 -1.03
CA LEU A 104 6.83 -4.42 -1.16
C LEU A 104 8.23 -3.87 -0.85
N GLY A 105 8.49 -2.62 -1.29
CA GLY A 105 9.77 -1.92 -1.15
C GLY A 105 10.73 -2.20 -2.32
N PRO A 106 11.85 -1.45 -2.40
CA PRO A 106 12.89 -1.72 -3.40
C PRO A 106 13.60 -3.06 -3.10
N ASN A 107 13.74 -3.91 -4.11
CA ASN A 107 14.42 -5.20 -3.97
C ASN A 107 15.95 -4.97 -3.86
N PRO A 108 16.63 -5.58 -2.87
CA PRO A 108 18.06 -5.36 -2.64
C PRO A 108 18.96 -5.87 -3.77
N SER A 109 18.52 -6.87 -4.53
CA SER A 109 19.34 -7.51 -5.58
C SER A 109 19.49 -6.66 -6.84
N ASP A 110 18.54 -5.77 -7.14
CA ASP A 110 18.53 -4.95 -8.34
C ASP A 110 18.35 -3.44 -8.08
N ARG A 111 17.89 -3.05 -6.88
CA ARG A 111 17.58 -1.65 -6.51
C ARG A 111 18.19 -1.24 -5.18
N ALA A 112 19.41 -1.67 -4.90
CA ALA A 112 20.15 -1.33 -3.69
C ALA A 112 20.25 0.19 -3.41
N PRO A 113 20.52 1.07 -4.39
CA PRO A 113 20.56 2.52 -4.14
C PRO A 113 19.22 3.10 -3.66
N GLU A 114 18.11 2.67 -4.26
CA GLU A 114 16.78 3.08 -3.82
C GLU A 114 16.42 2.50 -2.46
N LEU A 115 16.86 1.29 -2.16
CA LEU A 115 16.70 0.69 -0.85
C LEU A 115 17.40 1.53 0.23
N GLU A 116 18.64 1.97 0.00
CA GLU A 116 19.36 2.82 0.95
C GLU A 116 18.70 4.20 1.11
N LYS A 117 18.20 4.80 0.03
CA LYS A 117 17.38 6.01 0.11
C LYS A 117 16.13 5.80 0.97
N TYR A 118 15.44 4.68 0.77
CA TYR A 118 14.27 4.31 1.54
C TYR A 118 14.58 4.14 3.03
N LYS A 119 15.65 3.41 3.36
CA LYS A 119 16.12 3.23 4.74
C LYS A 119 16.46 4.57 5.40
N SER A 120 17.16 5.45 4.67
CA SER A 120 17.52 6.79 5.15
C SER A 120 16.28 7.62 5.45
N TRP A 121 15.32 7.65 4.53
CA TRP A 121 14.02 8.30 4.74
C TRP A 121 13.29 7.74 5.97
N ALA A 122 13.21 6.41 6.10
CA ALA A 122 12.51 5.77 7.22
C ALA A 122 13.14 6.09 8.58
N LYS A 123 14.47 6.15 8.65
CA LYS A 123 15.21 6.57 9.86
C LYS A 123 14.80 7.96 10.35
N GLY A 124 14.45 8.87 9.44
CA GLY A 124 13.92 10.20 9.77
C GLY A 124 12.61 10.19 10.56
N PHE A 125 11.95 9.04 10.70
CA PHE A 125 10.75 8.87 11.52
C PHE A 125 11.01 8.17 12.86
N PHE A 126 12.21 7.64 13.10
CA PHE A 126 12.48 6.88 14.32
C PHE A 126 12.26 7.76 15.57
N GLY A 127 11.55 7.21 16.55
CA GLY A 127 11.16 7.91 17.77
C GLY A 127 9.92 8.82 17.64
N LYS A 128 9.44 9.13 16.41
CA LYS A 128 8.23 9.94 16.24
C LYS A 128 7.00 9.20 16.78
N LYS A 129 6.15 9.93 17.51
CA LYS A 129 4.95 9.40 18.15
C LYS A 129 3.88 9.07 17.10
N CYS A 130 3.20 7.95 17.32
CA CYS A 130 1.99 7.59 16.60
C CYS A 130 0.78 8.12 17.38
N HIS A 131 -0.13 8.83 16.70
CA HIS A 131 -1.28 9.44 17.34
C HIS A 131 -2.52 8.57 17.15
N GLY A 132 -3.00 7.93 18.21
CA GLY A 132 -4.19 7.06 18.13
C GLY A 132 -4.02 5.92 17.12
N LYS A 133 -2.88 5.23 17.15
CA LYS A 133 -2.49 4.19 16.17
C LYS A 133 -2.32 4.68 14.73
N ARG A 134 -2.15 5.98 14.50
CA ARG A 134 -1.86 6.55 13.17
C ARG A 134 -0.39 6.84 12.99
N CYS A 135 0.10 6.53 11.80
CA CYS A 135 1.45 6.80 11.35
C CYS A 135 1.73 8.32 11.33
N PRO A 136 2.88 8.80 11.83
CA PRO A 136 3.24 10.22 11.82
C PRO A 136 3.61 10.77 10.43
N HIS A 137 3.61 9.94 9.38
CA HIS A 137 3.84 10.40 8.00
C HIS A 137 2.56 10.99 7.41
N LEU A 138 1.58 10.15 7.06
CA LEU A 138 0.34 10.57 6.38
C LEU A 138 -0.91 10.31 7.22
N GLY A 139 -0.77 10.14 8.55
CA GLY A 139 -1.90 9.90 9.45
C GLY A 139 -2.65 8.59 9.19
N THR A 140 -2.11 7.70 8.36
CA THR A 140 -2.75 6.42 8.04
C THR A 140 -2.69 5.48 9.23
N GLU A 141 -3.79 4.78 9.50
CA GLU A 141 -3.85 3.83 10.61
C GLU A 141 -2.88 2.67 10.39
N LEU A 142 -2.13 2.35 11.45
CA LEU A 142 -1.23 1.21 11.47
C LEU A 142 -2.05 -0.09 11.44
N ILE A 143 -1.54 -1.08 10.72
CA ILE A 143 -2.08 -2.43 10.71
C ILE A 143 -1.10 -3.38 11.41
N GLU A 144 -1.58 -4.57 11.75
CA GLU A 144 -0.74 -5.61 12.32
C GLU A 144 -0.87 -6.89 11.50
N ALA A 145 0.26 -7.42 11.03
CA ALA A 145 0.34 -8.70 10.34
C ALA A 145 1.66 -9.38 10.71
N ASN A 146 1.63 -10.71 10.85
CA ASN A 146 2.81 -11.52 11.22
C ASN A 146 3.53 -11.01 12.48
N GLY A 147 2.77 -10.52 13.48
CA GLY A 147 3.32 -9.97 14.73
C GLY A 147 4.05 -8.62 14.58
N VAL A 148 3.97 -8.00 13.41
CA VAL A 148 4.57 -6.69 13.13
C VAL A 148 3.46 -5.66 12.95
N LYS A 149 3.56 -4.54 13.69
CA LYS A 149 2.69 -3.38 13.52
C LYS A 149 3.38 -2.33 12.65
N PHE A 150 2.75 -1.96 11.54
CA PHE A 150 3.37 -1.09 10.53
C PHE A 150 2.34 -0.25 9.76
N CYS A 151 2.83 0.81 9.12
CA CYS A 151 2.06 1.63 8.19
C CYS A 151 1.88 0.88 6.87
N PRO A 152 0.65 0.66 6.38
CA PRO A 152 0.44 -0.07 5.13
C PRO A 152 0.84 0.71 3.87
N LEU A 153 1.16 2.01 3.96
CA LEU A 153 1.58 2.78 2.78
C LEU A 153 3.08 2.67 2.53
N HIS A 154 3.88 2.79 3.60
CA HIS A 154 5.34 2.93 3.48
C HIS A 154 6.08 2.15 4.56
N GLY A 155 5.48 1.08 5.09
CA GLY A 155 6.16 0.11 5.95
C GLY A 155 6.75 0.65 7.25
N LEU A 156 6.48 1.90 7.68
CA LEU A 156 7.02 2.44 8.94
C LEU A 156 6.52 1.59 10.11
N LYS A 157 7.45 0.94 10.81
CA LYS A 157 7.16 -0.05 11.85
C LYS A 157 7.08 0.65 13.21
N SER A 158 6.01 0.38 13.94
CA SER A 158 5.88 0.85 15.32
C SER A 158 6.39 -0.17 16.33
N ASP A 159 6.51 0.26 17.57
CA ASP A 159 6.55 -0.67 18.71
C ASP A 159 5.26 -1.50 18.82
N LYS A 160 5.27 -2.50 19.71
CA LYS A 160 4.11 -3.37 19.95
C LYS A 160 2.87 -2.58 20.37
N ALA A 161 3.03 -1.50 21.13
CA ALA A 161 1.93 -0.64 21.56
C ALA A 161 1.31 0.17 20.40
N GLY A 162 2.06 0.41 19.32
CA GLY A 162 1.64 1.35 18.27
C GLY A 162 1.78 2.81 18.72
N SER A 163 2.74 3.09 19.60
CA SER A 163 2.94 4.38 20.25
C SER A 163 4.01 5.24 19.57
N LYS A 164 5.00 4.62 18.93
CA LYS A 164 6.09 5.33 18.24
C LYS A 164 6.71 4.46 17.14
N ILE A 165 7.34 5.10 16.16
CA ILE A 165 8.10 4.42 15.11
C ILE A 165 9.45 3.96 15.66
N VAL A 166 9.78 2.68 15.46
CA VAL A 166 11.01 2.04 15.93
C VAL A 166 11.79 1.37 14.80
N GLY A 167 11.27 1.43 13.58
CA GLY A 167 11.89 0.79 12.44
C GLY A 167 11.07 0.96 11.17
N TYR A 168 11.33 0.07 10.22
CA TYR A 168 10.53 -0.14 9.03
C TYR A 168 10.39 -1.65 8.79
N PHE A 169 9.42 -2.01 7.96
CA PHE A 169 9.09 -3.37 7.59
C PHE A 169 8.88 -3.42 6.08
N LEU A 170 9.74 -4.17 5.40
CA LEU A 170 9.62 -4.52 3.98
C LEU A 170 9.69 -6.05 3.89
N PRO A 171 8.70 -6.72 3.30
CA PRO A 171 8.60 -8.19 3.29
C PRO A 171 9.76 -8.88 2.56
N GLU A 172 10.44 -8.23 1.62
CA GLU A 172 11.59 -8.82 0.88
C GLU A 172 12.95 -8.65 1.59
N GLN A 173 13.01 -8.05 2.78
CA GLN A 173 14.26 -8.00 3.57
C GLN A 173 14.52 -9.25 4.42
N GLY A 174 14.00 -10.40 3.99
CA GLY A 174 14.18 -11.68 4.67
C GLY A 174 13.06 -12.00 5.65
N VAL A 175 11.87 -12.30 5.11
CA VAL A 175 11.16 -13.47 5.63
C VAL A 175 11.76 -14.63 4.85
N GLY A 176 12.48 -15.51 5.56
CA GLY A 176 13.00 -16.73 4.96
C GLY A 176 11.91 -17.43 4.15
N LYS A 177 12.32 -18.10 3.06
CA LYS A 177 11.51 -19.12 2.42
C LYS A 177 10.83 -19.93 3.55
N ILE A 178 9.51 -19.95 3.54
CA ILE A 178 8.76 -20.99 4.26
C ILE A 178 9.10 -22.30 3.57
#